data_AF-A0A4Q4D2I5-F1
#
_entry.id   AF-A0A4Q4D2I5-F1
#
_cell.length_a   1.000
_cell.length_b   1.000
_cell.length_c   1.000
_cell.angle_alpha   90.00
_cell.angle_beta   90.00
_cell.angle_gamma   90.00
#
_symmetry.space_group_name_H-M   'P 1'
#
loop_
_entity.id
_entity.type
_entity.pdbx_description
1 polymer ?
#
loop_
_entity_poly.entity_id
_entity_poly.type
_entity_poly.pdbx_seq_one_letter_code
_entity_poly.pdbx_strand_id
1 'polypeptide(L)'
;MSESTWLSVRTTGMDVPTDRPLDEMTAELVQMLGDPSPRLREELAYPILTAWLQRGVYDDLLSGLGDGIVSGLGYGLGRDGDSSVIRRS
;
A
#
# COMPACT_ATOMS: atom_id res chain seq x y z
N MET A 1 7.87 -9.05 0.05
CA MET A 1 7.19 -10.28 0.53
C MET A 1 6.50 -11.03 -0.61
N SER A 2 6.09 -12.29 -0.41
CA SER A 2 5.15 -12.96 -1.32
C SER A 2 3.69 -12.62 -0.96
N GLU A 3 2.82 -12.66 -1.96
CA GLU A 3 1.38 -12.45 -1.81
C GLU A 3 0.74 -13.31 -0.71
N SER A 4 1.24 -14.53 -0.53
CA SER A 4 0.76 -15.49 0.48
C SER A 4 0.81 -14.94 1.90
N THR A 5 1.79 -14.11 2.23
CA THR A 5 1.90 -13.57 3.60
C THR A 5 0.91 -12.44 3.83
N TRP A 6 0.68 -11.59 2.83
CA TRP A 6 -0.36 -10.56 2.91
C TRP A 6 -1.76 -11.16 2.95
N LEU A 7 -1.97 -12.29 2.26
CA LEU A 7 -3.20 -13.06 2.40
C LEU A 7 -3.37 -13.60 3.83
N SER A 8 -2.30 -14.05 4.48
CA SER A 8 -2.35 -14.45 5.88
C SER A 8 -2.76 -13.27 6.78
N VAL A 9 -2.16 -12.09 6.62
CA VAL A 9 -2.53 -10.90 7.39
C VAL A 9 -4.02 -10.58 7.19
N ARG A 10 -4.53 -10.65 5.96
CA ARG A 10 -5.94 -10.45 5.65
C ARG A 10 -6.86 -11.44 6.37
N THR A 11 -6.48 -12.72 6.45
CA THR A 11 -7.32 -13.77 7.04
C THR A 11 -7.21 -13.87 8.55
N THR A 12 -6.12 -13.38 9.15
CA THR A 12 -5.86 -13.40 10.59
C THR A 12 -6.21 -12.08 11.28
N GLY A 13 -7.23 -11.36 10.80
CA GLY A 13 -7.75 -10.17 11.46
C GLY A 13 -6.96 -8.88 11.20
N MET A 14 -6.01 -8.86 10.27
CA MET A 14 -5.26 -7.67 9.84
C MET A 14 -4.48 -6.98 10.97
N ASP A 15 -3.98 -7.74 11.94
CA ASP A 15 -3.04 -7.19 12.92
C ASP A 15 -1.72 -6.80 12.24
N VAL A 16 -1.06 -5.76 12.78
CA VAL A 16 0.22 -5.29 12.26
C VAL A 16 1.29 -6.32 12.62
N PRO A 17 1.97 -6.94 11.63
CA PRO A 17 3.07 -7.85 11.91
C PRO A 17 4.18 -7.15 12.72
N THR A 18 4.73 -7.84 13.71
CA THR A 18 5.77 -7.29 14.60
C THR A 18 7.17 -7.75 14.25
N ASP A 19 7.31 -8.60 13.23
CA ASP A 19 8.56 -9.18 12.76
C ASP A 19 9.38 -8.24 11.87
N ARG A 20 8.85 -7.05 11.55
CA ARG A 20 9.48 -6.07 10.66
C ARG A 20 8.92 -4.66 10.86
N PRO A 21 9.59 -3.60 10.36
CA PRO A 21 9.20 -2.23 10.66
C PRO A 21 7.99 -1.80 9.82
N LEU A 22 7.18 -0.90 10.38
CA LEU A 22 5.90 -0.46 9.80
C LEU A 22 6.08 0.22 8.44
N ASP A 23 7.11 1.05 8.28
CA ASP A 23 7.40 1.80 7.07
C ASP A 23 7.65 0.90 5.85
N GLU A 24 8.40 -0.20 6.00
CA GLU A 24 8.59 -1.20 4.96
C GLU A 24 7.24 -1.82 4.53
N MET A 25 6.38 -2.13 5.49
CA MET A 25 5.05 -2.68 5.24
C MET A 25 4.15 -1.70 4.50
N THR A 26 4.18 -0.44 4.93
CA THR A 26 3.44 0.64 4.30
C THR A 26 3.90 0.82 2.85
N ALA A 27 5.21 0.82 2.60
CA ALA A 27 5.77 0.95 1.26
C ALA A 27 5.31 -0.21 0.34
N GLU A 28 5.34 -1.45 0.83
CA GLU A 28 4.84 -2.61 0.07
C GLU A 28 3.34 -2.49 -0.25
N LEU A 29 2.49 -2.16 0.72
CA LEU A 29 1.05 -2.00 0.51
C LEU A 29 0.74 -0.86 -0.46
N VAL A 30 1.43 0.27 -0.31
CA VAL A 30 1.29 1.44 -1.18
C VAL A 30 1.75 1.14 -2.61
N GLN A 31 2.76 0.27 -2.78
CA GLN A 31 3.15 -0.23 -4.10
C GLN A 31 2.05 -1.13 -4.70
N MET A 32 1.49 -2.06 -3.92
CA MET A 32 0.40 -2.93 -4.37
C MET A 32 -0.87 -2.16 -4.73
N LEU A 33 -1.11 -0.97 -4.16
CA LEU A 33 -2.22 -0.10 -4.57
C LEU A 33 -2.10 0.38 -6.03
N GLY A 34 -0.89 0.46 -6.58
CA GLY A 34 -0.65 0.78 -7.99
C GLY A 34 -0.71 -0.44 -8.91
N ASP A 35 -0.64 -1.65 -8.36
CA ASP A 35 -0.51 -2.86 -9.16
C ASP A 35 -1.71 -3.06 -10.11
N PRO A 36 -1.49 -3.52 -11.36
CA PRO A 36 -2.57 -3.76 -12.31
C PRO A 36 -3.52 -4.87 -11.85
N SER A 37 -3.02 -5.84 -11.08
CA SER A 37 -3.80 -6.93 -10.51
C SER A 37 -4.83 -6.39 -9.50
N PRO A 38 -6.14 -6.53 -9.78
CA PRO A 38 -7.17 -6.15 -8.81
C PRO A 38 -7.05 -6.95 -7.50
N ARG A 39 -6.53 -8.18 -7.56
CA ARG A 39 -6.33 -9.01 -6.37
C ARG A 39 -5.28 -8.44 -5.41
N LEU A 40 -4.23 -7.81 -5.95
CA LEU A 40 -3.23 -7.17 -5.10
C LEU A 40 -3.76 -5.85 -4.54
N ARG A 41 -4.42 -5.05 -5.39
CA ARG A 41 -4.92 -3.72 -5.01
C ARG A 41 -6.13 -3.75 -4.09
N GLU A 42 -7.19 -4.42 -4.50
CA GLU A 42 -8.53 -4.31 -3.89
C GLU A 42 -8.76 -5.37 -2.82
N GLU A 43 -8.11 -6.51 -2.96
CA GLU A 43 -8.29 -7.63 -2.04
C GLU A 43 -7.24 -7.66 -0.93
N LEU A 44 -6.01 -7.20 -1.18
CA LEU A 44 -4.94 -7.19 -0.16
C LEU A 44 -4.63 -5.78 0.32
N ALA A 45 -4.13 -4.92 -0.56
CA ALA A 45 -3.53 -3.66 -0.16
C ALA A 45 -4.55 -2.69 0.47
N TYR A 46 -5.66 -2.45 -0.24
CA TYR A 46 -6.69 -1.51 0.21
C TYR A 46 -7.32 -1.92 1.56
N PRO A 47 -7.81 -3.16 1.76
CA PRO A 47 -8.43 -3.54 3.02
C PRO A 47 -7.47 -3.48 4.21
N ILE A 48 -6.22 -3.95 4.05
CA ILE A 48 -5.23 -3.96 5.12
C ILE A 48 -4.83 -2.54 5.51
N LEU A 49 -4.48 -1.69 4.53
CA LEU A 49 -4.09 -0.31 4.79
C LEU A 49 -5.22 0.47 5.47
N THR A 50 -6.46 0.28 4.99
CA THR A 50 -7.65 0.92 5.58
C THR A 50 -7.90 0.45 7.01
N ALA A 51 -7.75 -0.85 7.28
CA ALA A 51 -7.93 -1.39 8.63
C ALA A 51 -6.90 -0.81 9.61
N TRP A 52 -5.64 -0.66 9.20
CA TRP A 52 -4.59 -0.08 10.04
C TRP A 52 -4.81 1.41 10.29
N LEU A 53 -5.23 2.17 9.26
CA LEU A 53 -5.64 3.56 9.41
C LEU A 53 -6.80 3.71 10.40
N GLN A 54 -7.84 2.90 10.27
CA GLN A 54 -9.01 2.94 11.17
C GLN A 54 -8.68 2.57 12.61
N ARG A 55 -7.61 1.78 12.83
CA ARG A 55 -7.12 1.38 14.16
C ARG A 55 -6.15 2.40 14.77
N GLY A 56 -5.85 3.48 14.07
CA GLY A 56 -4.93 4.53 14.55
C GLY A 56 -3.45 4.17 14.46
N VAL A 57 -3.08 3.11 13.71
CA VAL A 57 -1.68 2.68 13.55
C VAL A 57 -0.79 3.79 12.98
N TYR A 58 -1.39 4.69 12.21
CA TYR A 58 -0.70 5.77 11.52
C TYR A 58 -0.98 7.16 12.09
N ASP A 59 -1.67 7.32 13.23
CA ASP A 59 -2.15 8.64 13.67
C ASP A 59 -1.04 9.69 13.76
N ASP A 60 0.13 9.29 14.27
CA ASP A 60 1.31 10.16 14.37
C ASP A 60 2.14 10.23 13.07
N LEU A 61 1.79 9.43 12.06
CA LEU A 61 2.52 9.23 10.81
C LEU A 61 1.73 9.69 9.57
N LEU A 62 0.49 10.15 9.73
CA LEU A 62 -0.41 10.50 8.63
C LEU A 62 0.16 11.58 7.70
N SER A 63 0.89 12.55 8.25
CA SER A 63 1.54 13.60 7.45
C SER A 63 2.58 13.00 6.49
N GLY A 64 3.50 12.19 7.00
CA GLY A 64 4.53 11.54 6.20
C GLY A 64 3.96 10.55 5.18
N LEU A 65 2.91 9.80 5.57
CA LEU A 65 2.17 8.94 4.64
C LEU A 65 1.53 9.76 3.51
N GLY A 66 0.90 10.89 3.84
CA GLY A 66 0.29 11.81 2.89
C GLY A 66 1.30 12.36 1.88
N ASP A 67 2.45 12.84 2.36
CA ASP A 67 3.54 13.36 1.53
C ASP A 67 4.03 12.29 0.53
N GLY A 68 4.20 11.05 1.00
CA GLY A 68 4.60 9.91 0.17
C GLY A 68 3.56 9.54 -0.90
N ILE A 69 2.27 9.63 -0.59
CA ILE A 69 1.18 9.41 -1.55
C ILE A 69 1.17 10.52 -2.60
N VAL A 70 1.24 11.79 -2.17
CA VAL A 70 1.25 12.96 -3.07
C VAL A 70 2.42 12.89 -4.05
N SER A 71 3.62 12.56 -3.57
CA SER A 71 4.78 12.33 -4.45
C SER A 71 4.52 11.21 -5.45
N GLY A 72 3.74 10.20 -5.07
CA GLY A 72 3.34 9.08 -5.91
C GLY A 72 2.37 9.41 -7.03
N LEU A 73 1.47 10.37 -6.82
CA LEU A 73 0.49 10.78 -7.83
C LEU A 73 1.13 11.44 -9.05
N GLY A 74 2.36 11.95 -8.90
CA GLY A 74 3.17 12.46 -10.02
C GLY A 74 3.84 11.37 -10.85
N TYR A 75 3.85 10.11 -10.39
CA TYR A 75 4.55 9.03 -11.07
C TYR A 75 3.91 8.68 -12.42
N GLY A 76 4.75 8.50 -13.44
CA GLY A 76 4.34 8.17 -14.82
C GLY A 76 3.71 9.32 -15.62
N LEU A 77 3.42 10.47 -14.98
CA LEU A 77 2.97 11.66 -15.71
C LEU A 77 4.11 12.19 -16.61
N GLY A 78 3.81 12.41 -17.89
CA GLY A 78 4.74 12.97 -18.87
C GLY A 78 5.80 12.00 -19.41
N ARG A 79 5.68 10.68 -19.13
CA ARG A 79 6.53 9.66 -19.75
C ARG A 79 5.88 9.15 -21.04
N ASP A 80 6.60 9.22 -22.16
CA ASP A 80 6.16 8.63 -23.42
C ASP A 80 6.43 7.11 -23.45
N GLY A 81 5.43 6.33 -23.85
CA GLY A 81 5.55 4.87 -24.03
C GLY A 81 5.38 4.01 -22.77
N ASP A 82 5.11 4.62 -21.61
CA ASP A 82 4.83 3.94 -20.34
C ASP A 82 3.42 4.31 -19.86
N SER A 83 2.55 3.32 -19.65
CA SER A 83 1.17 3.54 -19.22
C SER A 83 1.03 3.74 -17.71
N SER A 84 2.14 3.80 -16.94
CA SER A 84 2.18 3.86 -15.48
C SER A 84 1.71 5.19 -14.84
N VAL A 85 0.65 5.80 -15.37
CA VAL A 85 0.10 7.06 -14.86
C VAL A 85 -0.52 6.86 -13.47
N ILE A 86 -0.12 7.68 -12.50
CA ILE A 86 -0.61 7.60 -11.11
C ILE A 86 -0.33 6.19 -10.55
N ARG A 87 0.83 5.62 -10.90
CA ARG A 87 1.24 4.25 -10.53
C ARG A 87 0.34 3.14 -11.09
N ARG A 88 -0.57 3.40 -12.03
CA ARG A 88 -1.46 2.39 -12.63
C ARG A 88 -0.86 1.88 -13.93
N SER A 89 -0.41 0.63 -14.00
CA SER A 89 -0.02 -0.02 -15.26
C SER A 89 0.15 -1.51 -15.11
#